data_AF-A0A4R6FX14-F1
#
_entry.id   AF-A0A4R6FX14-F1
#
_cell.length_a   1.000
_cell.length_b   1.000
_cell.length_c   1.000
_cell.angle_alpha   90.00
_cell.angle_beta   90.00
_cell.angle_gamma   90.00
#
_symmetry.space_group_name_H-M   'P 1'
#
loop_
_entity.id
_entity.type
_entity.pdbx_description
1 polymer ?
#
loop_
_entity_poly.entity_id
_entity_poly.type
_entity_poly.pdbx_seq_one_letter_code
_entity_poly.pdbx_strand_id
1 'polypeptide(L)'
;MKLLLSRALMTLACRCLGEGRREWAQAMLAEFDAAVDDGRPLTFAAGCLAGALCQMPVRDEGRFILTSYALALMIMVPIAAVEISSAALGIPHLLGGQANIGATYAQKLLMGEAIRAAGPSLALLLLLSGIVQMRLAWLTLERDWVRAAATGTAVLAAITTMILVLGCLFLDIGQAVTLGGALGIELALIAGLRSWHADLNLPPY
;
A
#
# COMPACT_ATOMS: atom_id res chain seq x y z
N MET A 1 7.12 -20.37 -25.58
CA MET A 1 7.44 -19.62 -24.35
C MET A 1 8.02 -18.23 -24.60
N LYS A 2 9.14 -18.09 -25.34
CA LYS A 2 9.77 -16.77 -25.63
C LYS A 2 8.83 -15.76 -26.31
N LEU A 3 8.04 -16.20 -27.29
CA LEU A 3 7.09 -15.32 -27.99
C LEU A 3 5.96 -14.82 -27.07
N LEU A 4 5.41 -15.68 -26.21
CA LEU A 4 4.39 -15.30 -25.23
C LEU A 4 4.92 -14.27 -24.23
N LEU A 5 6.12 -14.48 -23.71
CA LEU A 5 6.79 -13.53 -22.84
C LEU A 5 7.04 -12.19 -23.55
N SER A 6 7.49 -12.22 -24.80
CA SER A 6 7.73 -11.02 -25.61
C SER A 6 6.44 -10.23 -25.84
N ARG A 7 5.33 -10.92 -26.14
CA ARG A 7 4.00 -10.30 -26.27
C ARG A 7 3.53 -9.67 -24.95
N ALA A 8 3.72 -10.36 -23.83
CA ALA A 8 3.39 -9.82 -22.51
C ALA A 8 4.19 -8.54 -22.19
N LEU A 9 5.50 -8.53 -22.47
CA LEU A 9 6.35 -7.35 -22.33
C LEU A 9 5.90 -6.20 -23.24
N MET A 10 5.51 -6.49 -24.49
CA MET A 10 4.97 -5.49 -25.41
C MET A 10 3.65 -4.89 -24.93
N THR A 11 2.73 -5.73 -24.43
CA THR A 11 1.48 -5.25 -23.82
C THR A 11 1.77 -4.33 -22.64
N LEU A 12 2.71 -4.70 -21.77
CA LEU A 12 3.12 -3.87 -20.64
C LEU A 12 3.73 -2.54 -21.12
N ALA A 13 4.63 -2.57 -22.10
CA ALA A 13 5.25 -1.37 -22.67
C ALA A 13 4.21 -0.40 -23.23
N CYS A 14 3.22 -0.91 -23.97
CA CYS A 14 2.12 -0.10 -24.51
C CYS A 14 1.26 0.52 -23.40
N ARG A 15 0.99 -0.22 -22.33
CA ARG A 15 0.23 0.30 -21.16
C ARG A 15 1.01 1.38 -20.41
N CYS A 16 2.33 1.24 -20.29
CA CYS A 16 3.20 2.27 -19.68
C CYS A 16 3.23 3.59 -20.45
N LEU A 17 2.97 3.59 -21.77
CA LEU A 17 2.93 4.80 -22.58
C LEU A 17 1.67 5.65 -22.38
N GLY A 18 0.59 5.04 -21.89
CA GLY A 18 -0.70 5.71 -21.67
C GLY A 18 -1.34 6.24 -22.95
N GLU A 19 -2.47 6.94 -22.79
CA GLU A 19 -3.31 7.33 -23.93
C GLU A 19 -2.68 8.41 -24.82
N GLY A 20 -1.90 9.32 -24.24
CA GLY A 20 -1.24 10.40 -24.99
C GLY A 20 -0.14 9.94 -25.95
N ARG A 21 0.22 8.64 -25.98
CA ARG A 21 1.19 8.08 -26.93
C ARG A 21 0.67 6.81 -27.63
N ARG A 22 -0.64 6.71 -27.85
CA ARG A 22 -1.24 5.62 -28.65
C ARG A 22 -0.54 5.42 -29.98
N GLU A 23 -0.23 6.49 -30.71
CA GLU A 23 0.45 6.41 -32.01
C GLU A 23 1.82 5.74 -31.90
N TRP A 24 2.56 6.06 -30.84
CA TRP A 24 3.87 5.46 -30.60
C TRP A 24 3.74 3.98 -30.18
N ALA A 25 2.75 3.65 -29.34
CA ALA A 25 2.44 2.26 -28.99
C ALA A 25 2.02 1.44 -30.23
N GLN A 26 1.25 2.02 -31.15
CA GLN A 26 0.88 1.39 -32.41
C GLN A 26 2.09 1.16 -33.31
N ALA A 27 2.98 2.15 -33.43
CA ALA A 27 4.23 2.00 -34.17
C ALA A 27 5.11 0.89 -33.59
N MET A 28 5.27 0.84 -32.26
CA MET A 28 6.04 -0.23 -31.59
C MET A 28 5.42 -1.62 -31.81
N LEU A 29 4.10 -1.74 -31.84
CA LEU A 29 3.41 -3.00 -32.15
C LEU A 29 3.61 -3.41 -33.61
N ALA A 30 3.59 -2.48 -34.56
CA ALA A 30 3.86 -2.77 -35.96
C ALA A 30 5.32 -3.22 -36.19
N GLU A 31 6.28 -2.60 -35.51
CA GLU A 31 7.69 -3.00 -35.57
C GLU A 31 7.97 -4.33 -34.84
N PHE A 32 7.14 -4.70 -33.88
CA PHE A 32 7.29 -5.97 -33.17
C PHE A 32 7.12 -7.18 -34.10
N ASP A 33 6.21 -7.13 -35.08
CA ASP A 33 6.03 -8.22 -36.04
C ASP A 33 7.30 -8.43 -36.89
N ALA A 34 7.94 -7.35 -37.34
CA ALA A 34 9.24 -7.44 -38.00
C ALA A 34 10.33 -8.03 -37.09
N ALA A 35 10.35 -7.67 -35.80
CA ALA A 35 11.28 -8.24 -34.83
C ALA A 35 11.01 -9.74 -34.52
N VAL A 36 9.77 -10.20 -34.68
CA VAL A 36 9.40 -11.62 -34.62
C VAL A 36 9.99 -12.36 -35.83
N ASP A 37 9.81 -11.80 -37.03
CA ASP A 37 10.33 -12.36 -38.28
C ASP A 37 11.87 -12.44 -38.28
N ASP A 38 12.54 -11.44 -37.72
CA ASP A 38 14.00 -11.40 -37.53
C ASP A 38 14.51 -12.33 -36.40
N GLY A 39 13.61 -13.05 -35.71
CA GLY A 39 13.95 -13.98 -34.64
C GLY A 39 14.44 -13.32 -33.34
N ARG A 40 14.20 -12.02 -33.16
CA ARG A 40 14.64 -11.22 -32.00
C ARG A 40 13.50 -10.57 -31.20
N PRO A 41 12.35 -11.25 -30.96
CA PRO A 41 11.17 -10.60 -30.38
C PRO A 41 11.37 -10.16 -28.92
N LEU A 42 12.15 -10.93 -28.15
CA LEU A 42 12.30 -10.68 -26.71
C LEU A 42 13.20 -9.48 -26.43
N THR A 43 14.30 -9.35 -27.16
CA THR A 43 15.21 -8.20 -27.08
C THR A 43 14.52 -6.91 -27.51
N PHE A 44 13.72 -6.97 -28.58
CA PHE A 44 12.92 -5.83 -29.02
C PHE A 44 11.89 -5.42 -27.96
N ALA A 45 11.11 -6.38 -27.45
CA ALA A 45 10.09 -6.13 -26.43
C ALA A 45 10.69 -5.59 -25.12
N ALA A 46 11.86 -6.09 -24.72
CA ALA A 46 12.57 -5.58 -23.54
C ALA A 46 13.06 -4.14 -23.74
N GLY A 47 13.60 -3.81 -24.92
CA GLY A 47 14.00 -2.44 -25.26
C GLY A 47 12.81 -1.47 -25.29
N CYS A 48 11.70 -1.91 -25.87
CA CYS A 48 10.43 -1.20 -25.87
C CYS A 48 9.92 -0.91 -24.45
N LEU A 49 9.92 -1.91 -23.57
CA LEU A 49 9.52 -1.75 -22.18
C LEU A 49 10.44 -0.80 -21.42
N ALA A 50 11.77 -0.96 -21.56
CA ALA A 50 12.74 -0.08 -20.93
C ALA A 50 12.55 1.38 -21.37
N GLY A 51 12.36 1.61 -22.67
CA GLY A 51 12.06 2.93 -23.22
C GLY A 51 10.76 3.53 -22.65
N ALA A 52 9.69 2.73 -22.57
CA ALA A 52 8.42 3.17 -22.00
C ALA A 52 8.56 3.52 -20.50
N LEU A 53 9.24 2.68 -19.72
CA LEU A 53 9.49 2.90 -18.29
C LEU A 53 10.33 4.17 -18.03
N CYS A 54 11.36 4.42 -18.83
CA CYS A 54 12.17 5.63 -18.74
C CYS A 54 11.37 6.92 -19.05
N GLN A 55 10.28 6.82 -19.81
CA GLN A 55 9.43 7.96 -20.14
C GLN A 55 8.35 8.24 -19.08
N MET A 56 7.98 7.25 -18.26
CA MET A 56 7.00 7.43 -17.18
C MET A 56 7.35 8.56 -16.19
N PRO A 57 8.58 8.69 -15.66
CA PRO A 57 8.90 9.75 -14.69
C PRO A 57 8.93 11.16 -15.29
N VAL A 58 9.00 11.30 -16.62
CA VAL A 58 9.04 12.60 -17.31
C VAL A 58 7.63 13.18 -17.47
N ARG A 59 6.59 12.34 -17.41
CA ARG A 59 5.20 12.73 -17.68
C ARG A 59 4.39 12.77 -16.39
N ASP A 60 3.49 13.73 -16.26
CA ASP A 60 2.70 13.87 -15.03
C ASP A 60 1.82 12.65 -14.73
N GLU A 61 1.19 12.06 -15.76
CA GLU A 61 0.45 10.80 -15.62
C GLU A 61 1.34 9.63 -15.19
N GLY A 62 2.54 9.51 -15.77
CA GLY A 62 3.48 8.45 -15.41
C GLY A 62 4.06 8.64 -14.00
N ARG A 63 4.34 9.89 -13.58
CA ARG A 63 4.74 10.26 -12.22
C ARG A 63 3.64 9.90 -11.22
N PHE A 64 2.38 10.21 -11.54
CA PHE A 64 1.24 9.85 -10.71
C PHE A 64 1.15 8.33 -10.51
N ILE A 65 1.20 7.56 -11.60
CA ILE A 65 1.15 6.08 -11.53
C ILE A 65 2.31 5.55 -10.69
N LEU A 66 3.54 5.95 -11.00
CA LEU A 66 4.73 5.48 -10.27
C LEU A 66 4.66 5.81 -8.77
N THR A 67 4.27 7.04 -8.43
CA THR A 67 4.16 7.47 -7.02
C THR A 67 3.01 6.77 -6.28
N SER A 68 1.87 6.57 -6.94
CA SER A 68 0.73 5.83 -6.36
C SER A 68 1.07 4.37 -6.08
N TYR A 69 1.71 3.69 -7.04
CA TYR A 69 2.15 2.31 -6.86
C TYR A 69 3.29 2.20 -5.84
N ALA A 70 4.23 3.15 -5.81
CA ALA A 70 5.27 3.19 -4.80
C ALA A 70 4.67 3.37 -3.40
N LEU A 71 3.72 4.29 -3.22
CA LEU A 71 3.01 4.51 -1.97
C LEU A 71 2.28 3.23 -1.53
N ALA A 72 1.50 2.62 -2.42
CA ALA A 72 0.75 1.40 -2.14
C ALA A 72 1.68 0.24 -1.74
N LEU A 73 2.71 -0.05 -2.52
CA LEU A 73 3.57 -1.22 -2.33
C LEU A 73 4.62 -1.04 -1.23
N MET A 74 5.16 0.16 -1.05
CA MET A 74 6.27 0.40 -0.12
C MET A 74 5.80 0.89 1.26
N ILE A 75 4.58 1.39 1.38
CA ILE A 75 4.07 1.95 2.64
C ILE A 75 2.80 1.21 3.07
N MET A 76 1.74 1.27 2.28
CA MET A 76 0.41 0.80 2.70
C MET A 76 0.39 -0.72 2.88
N VAL A 77 0.98 -1.47 1.93
CA VAL A 77 1.05 -2.93 1.99
C VAL A 77 1.89 -3.43 3.18
N PRO A 78 3.09 -2.90 3.44
CA PRO A 78 3.85 -3.24 4.64
C PRO A 78 3.12 -2.92 5.95
N ILE A 79 2.45 -1.77 6.07
CA ILE A 79 1.69 -1.41 7.28
C ILE A 79 0.59 -2.45 7.54
N ALA A 80 -0.22 -2.74 6.52
CA ALA A 80 -1.26 -3.76 6.64
C ALA A 80 -0.70 -5.15 6.96
N ALA A 81 0.45 -5.52 6.38
CA ALA A 81 1.10 -6.79 6.68
C ALA A 81 1.51 -6.87 8.16
N VAL A 82 2.05 -5.78 8.72
CA VAL A 82 2.39 -5.68 10.14
C VAL A 82 1.14 -5.77 11.03
N GLU A 83 0.04 -5.11 10.66
CA GLU A 83 -1.23 -5.18 11.41
C GLU A 83 -1.81 -6.60 11.42
N ILE A 84 -1.87 -7.25 10.25
CA ILE A 84 -2.36 -8.62 10.09
C ILE A 84 -1.45 -9.62 10.83
N SER A 85 -0.13 -9.49 10.70
CA SER A 85 0.80 -10.37 11.40
C SER A 85 0.71 -10.18 12.92
N SER A 86 0.53 -8.94 13.38
CA SER A 86 0.35 -8.65 14.81
C SER A 86 -0.95 -9.23 15.36
N ALA A 87 -2.03 -9.18 14.58
CA ALA A 87 -3.29 -9.84 14.92
C ALA A 87 -3.14 -11.37 15.00
N ALA A 88 -2.40 -11.97 14.07
CA ALA A 88 -2.20 -13.42 14.01
C ALA A 88 -1.24 -13.96 15.09
N LEU A 89 -0.16 -13.23 15.38
CA LEU A 89 0.87 -13.63 16.37
C LEU A 89 0.50 -13.24 17.81
N GLY A 90 -0.50 -12.37 17.99
CA GLY A 90 -1.10 -12.03 19.27
C GLY A 90 -0.45 -10.84 20.00
N ILE A 91 -1.07 -10.47 21.13
CA ILE A 91 -0.72 -9.30 21.97
C ILE A 91 0.75 -9.19 22.38
N PRO A 92 1.51 -10.26 22.67
CA PRO A 92 2.92 -10.13 23.03
C PRO A 92 3.75 -9.45 21.93
N HIS A 93 3.35 -9.59 20.66
CA HIS A 93 3.98 -8.94 19.53
C HIS A 93 3.55 -7.47 19.34
N LEU A 94 2.45 -7.06 19.99
CA LEU A 94 1.94 -5.68 20.02
C LEU A 94 2.49 -4.83 21.17
N LEU A 95 2.98 -5.49 22.23
CA LEU A 95 3.51 -4.84 23.44
C LEU A 95 5.05 -4.82 23.48
N GLY A 96 5.69 -4.90 22.30
CA GLY A 96 7.15 -4.74 22.16
C GLY A 96 8.01 -5.74 22.95
N GLY A 97 7.48 -6.88 23.39
CA GLY A 97 8.21 -7.91 24.14
C GLY A 97 8.78 -7.49 25.52
N GLN A 98 8.68 -6.21 25.91
CA GLN A 98 9.35 -5.64 27.09
C GLN A 98 8.42 -5.25 28.24
N ALA A 99 7.11 -5.46 28.11
CA ALA A 99 6.08 -4.93 29.01
C ALA A 99 6.09 -5.40 30.49
N ASN A 100 7.19 -5.93 31.05
CA ASN A 100 7.14 -6.62 32.36
C ASN A 100 8.27 -6.39 33.37
N ILE A 101 9.16 -5.40 33.17
CA ILE A 101 10.30 -5.20 34.08
C ILE A 101 9.90 -4.46 35.39
N GLY A 102 8.74 -3.79 35.46
CA GLY A 102 8.36 -2.94 36.61
C GLY A 102 7.07 -3.26 37.38
N ALA A 103 6.23 -4.21 36.94
CA ALA A 103 4.90 -4.41 37.53
C ALA A 103 4.92 -5.31 38.79
N THR A 104 4.15 -4.94 39.81
CA THR A 104 3.91 -5.76 41.01
C THR A 104 3.12 -7.04 40.69
N TYR A 105 3.20 -8.08 41.53
CA TYR A 105 2.55 -9.38 41.28
C TYR A 105 1.01 -9.27 41.12
N ALA A 106 0.36 -8.46 41.95
CA ALA A 106 -1.09 -8.20 41.85
C ALA A 106 -1.46 -7.46 40.55
N GLN A 107 -0.61 -6.53 40.11
CA GLN A 107 -0.76 -5.82 38.84
C GLN A 107 -0.57 -6.76 37.65
N LYS A 108 0.40 -7.69 37.70
CA LYS A 108 0.59 -8.73 36.67
C LYS A 108 -0.62 -9.67 36.57
N LEU A 109 -1.24 -10.03 37.69
CA LEU A 109 -2.42 -10.90 37.72
C LEU A 109 -3.67 -10.20 37.16
N LEU A 110 -3.92 -8.95 37.59
CA LEU A 110 -5.04 -8.14 37.09
C LEU A 110 -4.87 -7.78 35.61
N MET A 111 -3.65 -7.44 35.18
CA MET A 111 -3.33 -7.22 33.77
C MET A 111 -3.48 -8.50 32.94
N GLY A 112 -3.11 -9.66 33.49
CA GLY A 112 -3.26 -10.95 32.82
C GLY A 112 -4.70 -11.26 32.43
N GLU A 113 -5.65 -11.08 33.35
CA GLU A 113 -7.08 -11.30 33.08
C GLU A 113 -7.67 -10.24 32.15
N ALA A 114 -7.32 -8.97 32.32
CA ALA A 114 -7.77 -7.89 31.45
C ALA A 114 -7.27 -8.07 29.99
N ILE A 115 -6.00 -8.44 29.81
CA ILE A 115 -5.41 -8.73 28.49
C ILE A 115 -6.06 -9.98 27.88
N ARG A 116 -6.34 -11.01 28.68
CA ARG A 116 -6.99 -12.23 28.21
C ARG A 116 -8.42 -11.96 27.73
N ALA A 117 -9.14 -11.07 28.41
CA ALA A 117 -10.49 -10.66 28.02
C ALA A 117 -10.50 -9.72 26.80
N ALA A 118 -9.60 -8.71 26.77
CA ALA A 118 -9.53 -7.73 25.68
C ALA A 118 -8.83 -8.29 24.42
N GLY A 119 -8.05 -9.35 24.57
CA GLY A 119 -7.18 -9.90 23.53
C GLY A 119 -7.85 -10.17 22.19
N PRO A 120 -8.94 -10.95 22.17
CA PRO A 120 -9.66 -11.23 20.93
C PRO A 120 -10.20 -9.97 20.25
N SER A 121 -10.66 -8.98 21.02
CA SER A 121 -11.20 -7.73 20.47
C SER A 121 -10.12 -6.86 19.84
N LEU A 122 -8.95 -6.77 20.46
CA LEU A 122 -7.79 -6.04 19.92
C LEU A 122 -7.22 -6.73 18.68
N ALA A 123 -7.13 -8.05 18.70
CA ALA A 123 -6.70 -8.83 17.53
C ALA A 123 -7.67 -8.64 16.34
N LEU A 124 -8.98 -8.68 16.60
CA LEU A 124 -9.99 -8.44 15.57
C LEU A 124 -9.89 -7.00 15.01
N LEU A 125 -9.69 -6.01 15.88
CA LEU A 125 -9.55 -4.61 15.46
C LEU A 125 -8.34 -4.42 14.55
N LEU A 126 -7.21 -5.05 14.85
CA LEU A 126 -6.00 -5.00 14.02
C LEU A 126 -6.15 -5.73 12.70
N LEU A 127 -6.78 -6.91 12.72
CA LEU A 127 -7.06 -7.66 11.50
C LEU A 127 -7.95 -6.83 10.55
N LEU A 128 -9.01 -6.23 11.09
CA LEU A 128 -9.88 -5.35 10.33
C LEU A 128 -9.14 -4.11 9.84
N SER A 129 -8.28 -3.51 10.67
CA SER A 129 -7.46 -2.36 10.26
C SER A 129 -6.56 -2.70 9.07
N GLY A 130 -5.89 -3.86 9.09
CA GLY A 130 -5.03 -4.30 7.99
C GLY A 130 -5.79 -4.58 6.70
N ILE A 131 -7.00 -5.16 6.79
CA ILE A 131 -7.88 -5.34 5.63
C ILE A 131 -8.32 -3.98 5.08
N VAL A 132 -8.67 -3.04 5.95
CA VAL A 132 -9.09 -1.70 5.54
C VAL A 132 -7.92 -0.92 4.93
N GLN A 133 -6.68 -1.14 5.38
CA GLN A 133 -5.47 -0.59 4.76
C GLN A 133 -5.23 -1.11 3.34
N MET A 134 -5.44 -2.41 3.10
CA MET A 134 -5.43 -2.96 1.74
C MET A 134 -6.47 -2.30 0.85
N ARG A 135 -7.67 -2.08 1.39
CA ARG A 135 -8.73 -1.35 0.70
C ARG A 135 -8.34 0.11 0.43
N LEU A 136 -7.69 0.78 1.36
CA LEU A 136 -7.22 2.15 1.19
C LEU A 136 -6.18 2.24 0.06
N ALA A 137 -5.26 1.29 -0.01
CA ALA A 137 -4.29 1.17 -1.11
C ALA A 137 -4.99 1.01 -2.45
N TRP A 138 -5.97 0.11 -2.53
CA TRP A 138 -6.78 -0.09 -3.72
C TRP A 138 -7.52 1.18 -4.16
N LEU A 139 -8.22 1.84 -3.24
CA LEU A 139 -8.96 3.09 -3.52
C LEU A 139 -8.04 4.23 -3.97
N THR A 140 -6.80 4.26 -3.45
CA THR A 140 -5.78 5.24 -3.87
C THR A 140 -5.35 5.00 -5.31
N LEU A 141 -5.19 3.74 -5.72
CA LEU A 141 -4.91 3.35 -7.11
C LEU A 141 -6.09 3.64 -8.04
N GLU A 142 -7.33 3.42 -7.60
CA GLU A 142 -8.56 3.78 -8.33
C GLU A 142 -8.83 5.29 -8.37
N ARG A 143 -8.09 6.09 -7.60
CA ARG A 143 -8.28 7.54 -7.44
C ARG A 143 -9.63 7.93 -6.85
N ASP A 144 -10.30 7.03 -6.11
CA ASP A 144 -11.54 7.34 -5.40
C ASP A 144 -11.20 8.07 -4.08
N TRP A 145 -10.84 9.34 -4.19
CA TRP A 145 -10.36 10.15 -3.08
C TRP A 145 -11.39 10.32 -1.96
N VAL A 146 -12.68 10.32 -2.30
CA VAL A 146 -13.76 10.48 -1.32
C VAL A 146 -13.84 9.22 -0.46
N ARG A 147 -13.86 8.04 -1.09
CA ARG A 147 -13.86 6.78 -0.34
C ARG A 147 -12.53 6.54 0.35
N ALA A 148 -11.41 6.91 -0.26
CA ALA A 148 -10.09 6.79 0.36
C ALA A 148 -10.02 7.64 1.64
N ALA A 149 -10.46 8.90 1.60
CA ALA A 149 -10.49 9.75 2.79
C ALA A 149 -11.40 9.18 3.89
N ALA A 150 -12.62 8.76 3.55
CA ALA A 150 -13.54 8.15 4.52
C ALA A 150 -12.93 6.88 5.15
N THR A 151 -12.35 6.01 4.32
CA THR A 151 -11.69 4.78 4.75
C THR A 151 -10.50 5.08 5.65
N GLY A 152 -9.64 6.02 5.25
CA GLY A 152 -8.48 6.46 6.03
C GLY A 152 -8.86 7.05 7.39
N THR A 153 -9.92 7.86 7.45
CA THR A 153 -10.42 8.40 8.72
C THR A 153 -10.96 7.31 9.66
N ALA A 154 -11.60 6.27 9.09
CA ALA A 154 -12.09 5.14 9.88
C ALA A 154 -10.94 4.33 10.50
N VAL A 155 -9.87 4.06 9.74
CA VAL A 155 -8.66 3.40 10.28
C VAL A 155 -8.01 4.26 11.35
N LEU A 156 -7.89 5.57 11.11
CA LEU A 156 -7.28 6.48 12.09
C LEU A 156 -8.07 6.51 13.40
N ALA A 157 -9.40 6.54 13.33
CA ALA A 157 -10.26 6.46 14.51
C ALA A 157 -10.10 5.11 15.24
N ALA A 158 -9.99 4.00 14.52
CA ALA A 158 -9.77 2.68 15.09
C ALA A 158 -8.42 2.59 15.83
N ILE A 159 -7.33 3.02 15.20
CA ILE A 159 -5.99 3.04 15.83
C ILE A 159 -5.96 4.00 17.02
N THR A 160 -6.59 5.17 16.92
CA THR A 160 -6.68 6.12 18.04
C THR A 160 -7.44 5.50 19.22
N THR A 161 -8.55 4.81 18.96
CA THR A 161 -9.31 4.09 19.98
C THR A 161 -8.44 3.01 20.63
N MET A 162 -7.67 2.27 19.83
CA MET A 162 -6.73 1.27 20.33
C MET A 162 -5.66 1.88 21.24
N ILE A 163 -5.05 3.00 20.85
CA ILE A 163 -4.06 3.74 21.67
C ILE A 163 -4.70 4.14 23.01
N LEU A 164 -5.91 4.70 22.99
CA LEU A 164 -6.62 5.12 24.20
C LEU A 164 -6.93 3.93 25.12
N VAL A 165 -7.42 2.82 24.56
CA VAL A 165 -7.71 1.60 25.33
C VAL A 165 -6.45 1.04 25.96
N LEU A 166 -5.35 0.92 25.20
CA LEU A 166 -4.07 0.44 25.72
C LEU A 166 -3.51 1.37 26.79
N GLY A 167 -3.62 2.69 26.60
CA GLY A 167 -3.20 3.69 27.58
C GLY A 167 -4.01 3.62 28.88
N CYS A 168 -5.34 3.46 28.79
CA CYS A 168 -6.22 3.27 29.96
C CYS A 168 -5.91 1.97 30.72
N LEU A 169 -5.42 0.93 30.04
CA LEU A 169 -4.97 -0.32 30.65
C LEU A 169 -3.54 -0.25 31.18
N PHE A 170 -2.87 0.91 31.11
CA PHE A 170 -1.46 1.13 31.47
C PHE A 170 -0.51 0.17 30.73
N LEU A 171 -0.87 -0.19 29.50
CA LEU A 171 -0.04 -1.04 28.64
C LEU A 171 0.95 -0.18 27.86
N ASP A 172 2.02 -0.82 27.36
CA ASP A 172 2.96 -0.15 26.47
C ASP A 172 2.24 0.28 25.18
N ILE A 173 2.14 1.59 24.98
CA ILE A 173 1.51 2.21 23.81
C ILE A 173 2.52 2.47 22.68
N GLY A 174 3.82 2.20 22.86
CA GLY A 174 4.87 2.59 21.92
C GLY A 174 4.61 2.09 20.49
N GLN A 175 4.20 0.84 20.34
CA GLN A 175 3.88 0.26 19.04
C GLN A 175 2.58 0.84 18.45
N ALA A 176 1.55 1.03 19.26
CA ALA A 176 0.29 1.62 18.82
C ALA A 176 0.47 3.09 18.36
N VAL A 177 1.30 3.86 19.08
CA VAL A 177 1.69 5.23 18.70
C VAL A 177 2.51 5.21 17.39
N THR A 178 3.41 4.25 17.22
CA THR A 178 4.18 4.09 15.97
C THR A 178 3.27 3.81 14.78
N LEU A 179 2.30 2.90 14.93
CA LEU A 179 1.29 2.62 13.90
C LEU A 179 0.43 3.86 13.60
N GLY A 180 -0.01 4.58 14.63
CA GLY A 180 -0.76 5.82 14.47
C GLY A 180 0.02 6.91 13.74
N GLY A 181 1.31 7.06 14.06
CA GLY A 181 2.21 7.98 13.37
C GLY A 181 2.43 7.61 11.91
N ALA A 182 2.67 6.32 11.63
CA ALA A 182 2.82 5.82 10.27
C ALA A 182 1.57 6.08 9.42
N LEU A 183 0.38 5.80 9.96
CA LEU A 183 -0.89 6.10 9.29
C LEU A 183 -1.09 7.62 9.10
N GLY A 184 -0.72 8.44 10.07
CA GLY A 184 -0.78 9.90 9.92
C GLY A 184 0.07 10.40 8.75
N ILE A 185 1.29 9.88 8.62
CA ILE A 185 2.19 10.16 7.49
C ILE A 185 1.57 9.66 6.18
N GLU A 186 1.03 8.44 6.17
CA GLU A 186 0.37 7.86 5.01
C GLU A 186 -0.79 8.72 4.50
N LEU A 187 -1.68 9.17 5.39
CA LEU A 187 -2.79 10.05 5.03
C LEU A 187 -2.31 11.41 4.51
N ALA A 188 -1.23 11.95 5.07
CA ALA A 188 -0.60 13.16 4.57
C ALA A 188 0.00 12.96 3.17
N LEU A 189 0.60 11.79 2.89
CA LEU A 189 1.10 11.45 1.56
C LEU A 189 -0.04 11.30 0.55
N ILE A 190 -1.16 10.67 0.92
CA ILE A 190 -2.36 10.57 0.06
C ILE A 190 -2.91 11.97 -0.23
N ALA A 191 -3.00 12.84 0.78
CA ALA A 191 -3.46 14.22 0.59
C ALA A 191 -2.49 15.04 -0.30
N GLY A 192 -1.18 14.86 -0.11
CA GLY A 192 -0.13 15.45 -0.95
C GLY A 192 -0.22 14.97 -2.39
N LEU A 193 -0.38 13.66 -2.60
CA LEU A 193 -0.54 13.04 -3.91
C LEU A 193 -1.79 13.58 -4.64
N ARG A 194 -2.92 13.66 -3.93
CA ARG A 194 -4.18 14.23 -4.45
C ARG A 194 -4.00 15.68 -4.86
N SER A 195 -3.41 16.51 -4.00
CA SER A 195 -3.26 17.96 -4.27
C SER A 195 -2.27 18.23 -5.40
N TRP A 196 -1.16 17.50 -5.44
CA TRP A 196 -0.16 17.63 -6.48
C TRP A 196 -0.69 17.23 -7.87
N HIS A 197 -1.66 16.32 -7.93
CA HIS A 197 -2.24 15.81 -9.18
C HIS A 197 -3.71 16.21 -9.39
N ALA A 198 -4.16 17.30 -8.75
CA ALA A 198 -5.54 17.76 -8.84
C ALA A 198 -5.96 18.13 -10.27
N ASP A 199 -5.02 18.60 -11.09
CA ASP A 199 -5.27 19.05 -12.47
C ASP A 199 -5.29 17.89 -13.49
N LEU A 200 -4.95 16.66 -13.08
CA LEU A 200 -4.95 15.49 -13.97
C LEU A 200 -6.36 14.90 -14.14
N ASN A 201 -7.05 15.33 -15.20
CA ASN A 201 -8.25 14.68 -15.72
C ASN A 201 -7.90 13.38 -16.46
N LEU A 202 -7.61 12.29 -15.73
CA LEU A 202 -7.50 10.95 -16.33
C LEU A 202 -8.78 10.16 -15.99
N PRO A 203 -9.27 9.32 -16.92
CA PRO A 203 -10.40 8.45 -16.63
C PRO A 203 -10.08 7.49 -15.47
N PRO A 204 -11.07 7.12 -14.64
CA PRO A 204 -10.92 6.03 -13.68
C PRO A 204 -10.64 4.72 -14.46
N TYR A 205 -9.70 3.92 -13.96
CA TYR A 205 -9.31 2.63 -14.55
C TYR A 205 -10.41 1.57 -14.40
#